data_AF-A0A7C1EFU0-F1
#
_entry.id   AF-A0A7C1EFU0-F1
#
_cell.length_a   1.000
_cell.length_b   1.000
_cell.length_c   1.000
_cell.angle_alpha   90.00
_cell.angle_beta   90.00
_cell.angle_gamma   90.00
#
_symmetry.space_group_name_H-M   'P 1'
#
loop_
_entity.id
_entity.type
_entity.pdbx_description
1 polymer ?
#
loop_
_entity_poly.entity_id
_entity_poly.type
_entity_poly.pdbx_seq_one_letter_code
_entity_poly.pdbx_strand_id
1 'polypeptide(L)' 'MKYTGTITRIQASRESVTLIVDIGYGHRAIELDKDVWAEVVNDFGLSKDTDIVGWSVDYDPGSGDLELVGPEDNSNDIDE' A
#
# COMPACT_ATOMS: atom_id res chain seq x y z
N MET A 1 10.08 12.93 4.48
CA MET A 1 10.64 12.54 3.17
C MET A 1 9.84 11.34 2.77
N LYS A 2 8.93 11.52 1.82
CA LYS A 2 8.02 10.48 1.36
C LYS A 2 8.78 9.47 0.52
N TYR A 3 8.45 8.19 0.68
CA TYR A 3 8.96 7.13 -0.17
C TYR A 3 7.82 6.66 -1.06
N THR A 4 8.02 6.81 -2.37
CA THR A 4 7.12 6.23 -3.36
C THR A 4 7.72 4.94 -3.87
N GLY A 5 6.93 3.88 -3.92
CA GLY A 5 7.38 2.60 -4.46
C GLY A 5 6.23 1.69 -4.85
N THR A 6 6.55 0.51 -5.38
CA THR A 6 5.56 -0.48 -5.82
C THR A 6 5.50 -1.64 -4.84
N ILE A 7 4.29 -2.04 -4.43
CA ILE A 7 4.10 -3.20 -3.57
C ILE A 7 4.43 -4.46 -4.36
N THR A 8 5.47 -5.16 -3.95
CA THR A 8 5.92 -6.40 -4.61
C THR A 8 5.43 -7.66 -3.89
N ARG A 9 5.21 -7.55 -2.58
CA ARG A 9 4.77 -8.67 -1.75
C ARG A 9 4.10 -8.18 -0.48
N ILE A 10 3.21 -9.02 0.06
CA ILE A 10 2.52 -8.78 1.33
C ILE A 10 2.71 -10.00 2.21
N GLN A 11 2.93 -9.76 3.49
CA GLN A 11 3.05 -10.78 4.51
C GLN A 11 2.06 -10.45 5.63
N ALA A 12 0.91 -11.10 5.61
CA ALA A 12 -0.07 -11.01 6.69
C ALA A 12 0.31 -11.97 7.82
N SER A 13 0.49 -11.43 9.01
CA SER A 13 0.66 -12.18 10.25
C SER A 13 -0.62 -12.10 11.09
N ARG A 14 -0.63 -12.81 12.23
CA ARG A 14 -1.79 -12.81 13.11
C ARG A 14 -2.06 -11.45 13.74
N GLU A 15 -1.01 -10.68 13.97
CA GLU A 15 -1.02 -9.41 14.72
C GLU A 15 -0.76 -8.18 13.84
N SER A 16 -0.02 -8.32 12.73
CA SER A 16 0.34 -7.22 11.82
C SER A 16 0.31 -7.66 10.36
N VAL A 17 0.35 -6.69 9.44
CA VAL A 17 0.55 -6.91 8.00
C VAL A 17 1.79 -6.15 7.55
N THR A 18 2.72 -6.85 6.91
CA THR A 18 3.93 -6.25 6.36
C THR A 18 3.84 -6.13 4.85
N LEU A 19 3.93 -4.91 4.35
CA LEU A 19 4.02 -4.58 2.93
C LEU A 19 5.48 -4.49 2.51
N ILE A 20 5.88 -5.24 1.48
CA ILE A 20 7.21 -5.18 0.89
C ILE A 20 7.15 -4.33 -0.38
N VAL A 21 7.77 -3.17 -0.31
CA VAL A 21 7.71 -2.12 -1.33
C VAL A 21 9.07 -2.01 -2.03
N ASP A 22 9.09 -2.12 -3.35
CA ASP A 22 10.25 -1.76 -4.15
C ASP A 22 10.25 -0.26 -4.42
N ILE A 23 11.31 0.42 -4.01
CA ILE A 23 11.50 1.88 -4.17
C ILE A 23 12.55 2.20 -5.23
N GLY A 24 12.84 1.26 -6.15
CA GLY A 24 13.80 1.43 -7.26
C GLY A 24 15.28 1.29 -6.88
N TYR A 25 15.68 1.62 -5.65
CA TYR A 25 17.04 1.43 -5.13
C TYR A 25 17.14 0.39 -4.00
N GLY A 26 16.05 -0.34 -3.76
CA GLY A 26 15.97 -1.41 -2.76
C GLY A 26 14.53 -1.72 -2.38
N HIS A 27 14.38 -2.63 -1.41
CA HIS A 27 13.10 -2.97 -0.83
C HIS A 27 12.95 -2.37 0.57
N ARG A 28 11.73 -1.94 0.89
CA ARG A 28 11.33 -1.50 2.23
C ARG A 28 10.17 -2.34 2.73
N ALA A 29 10.30 -2.78 3.97
CA ALA A 29 9.20 -3.39 4.71
C ALA A 29 8.47 -2.30 5.49
N ILE A 30 7.16 -2.17 5.29
CA ILE A 30 6.27 -1.30 6.06
C ILE A 30 5.34 -2.21 6.84
N GLU A 31 5.44 -2.17 8.17
CA GLU A 31 4.54 -2.92 9.03
C GLU A 31 3.35 -2.04 9.42
N LEU A 32 2.15 -2.60 9.26
CA LEU A 32 0.88 -2.01 9.65
C LEU A 32 0.23 -2.87 10.71
N ASP A 33 -0.33 -2.24 11.72
CA ASP A 33 -1.23 -2.88 12.66
C ASP A 33 -2.47 -3.40 11.95
N LYS A 34 -3.08 -4.45 12.52
CA LYS A 34 -4.22 -5.12 11.89
C LYS A 34 -5.46 -4.26 11.78
N ASP A 35 -5.67 -3.37 12.75
CA ASP A 35 -6.77 -2.40 12.74
C ASP A 35 -6.61 -1.42 11.57
N VAL A 36 -5.40 -0.85 11.40
CA VAL A 36 -5.09 0.05 10.28
C VAL A 36 -5.25 -0.68 8.94
N TRP A 37 -4.76 -1.92 8.86
CA TRP A 37 -4.92 -2.73 7.66
C TRP A 37 -6.39 -3.05 7.35
N ALA A 38 -7.21 -3.29 8.37
CA ALA A 38 -8.64 -3.53 8.18
C ALA A 38 -9.36 -2.30 7.64
N GLU A 39 -8.98 -1.09 8.07
CA GLU A 39 -9.49 0.17 7.50
C GLU A 39 -9.10 0.28 6.02
N VAL A 40 -7.84 0.01 5.68
CA VAL A 40 -7.36 -0.01 4.28
C VAL A 40 -8.15 -1.01 3.42
N VAL A 41 -8.31 -2.25 3.89
CA VAL A 41 -9.08 -3.28 3.17
C VAL A 41 -10.52 -2.85 2.97
N ASN A 42 -11.12 -2.16 3.94
CA ASN A 42 -12.48 -1.66 3.84
C ASN A 42 -12.61 -0.50 2.85
N ASP A 43 -11.71 0.48 2.93
CA ASP A 43 -11.70 1.69 2.10
C ASP A 43 -11.53 1.35 0.61
N PHE A 44 -10.58 0.47 0.30
CA PHE A 44 -10.30 0.04 -1.07
C PHE A 44 -11.14 -1.17 -1.53
N GLY A 45 -12.02 -1.71 -0.68
CA GLY A 45 -12.89 -2.85 -1.02
C GLY A 45 -12.13 -4.13 -1.38
N LEU A 46 -10.96 -4.36 -0.77
CA LEU A 46 -10.08 -5.47 -1.13
C LEU A 46 -10.68 -6.82 -0.72
N SER A 47 -10.69 -7.79 -1.64
CA SER A 47 -11.15 -9.15 -1.35
C SER A 47 -10.05 -10.03 -0.78
N LYS A 48 -8.80 -9.77 -1.17
CA LYS A 48 -7.60 -10.44 -0.67
C LYS A 48 -6.51 -9.41 -0.46
N ASP A 49 -5.65 -9.66 0.53
CA ASP A 49 -4.52 -8.75 0.81
C ASP A 49 -3.67 -8.56 -0.45
N THR A 50 -3.43 -9.64 -1.19
CA THR A 50 -2.60 -9.64 -2.41
C THR A 50 -3.19 -8.86 -3.59
N ASP A 51 -4.43 -8.38 -3.53
CA ASP A 51 -5.03 -7.58 -4.61
C ASP A 51 -4.29 -6.25 -4.82
N ILE A 52 -3.58 -5.73 -3.80
CA ILE A 52 -2.77 -4.52 -3.94
C ILE A 52 -1.33 -4.76 -4.41
N VAL A 53 -0.94 -6.01 -4.70
CA VAL A 53 0.37 -6.27 -5.28
C VAL A 53 0.44 -5.63 -6.67
N GLY A 54 1.47 -4.83 -6.90
CA GLY A 54 1.63 -4.00 -8.10
C GLY A 54 1.10 -2.57 -7.94
N TRP A 55 0.43 -2.25 -6.83
CA TRP A 55 0.00 -0.89 -6.54
C TRP A 55 1.18 -0.03 -6.13
N SER A 56 1.08 1.27 -6.43
CA SER A 56 2.03 2.24 -5.90
C SER A 56 1.64 2.62 -4.48
N VAL A 57 2.62 2.89 -3.64
CA VAL A 57 2.41 3.35 -2.26
C VAL A 57 3.29 4.55 -2.01
N ASP A 58 2.71 5.58 -1.41
CA ASP A 58 3.41 6.73 -0.86
C ASP A 58 3.40 6.63 0.66
N TYR A 59 4.58 6.41 1.25
CA TYR A 59 4.73 6.27 2.69
C TYR A 59 5.54 7.44 3.25
N ASP A 60 4.97 8.18 4.20
CA ASP A 60 5.71 9.18 4.97
C ASP A 60 6.09 8.65 6.36
N PRO A 61 7.37 8.34 6.61
CA PRO A 61 7.82 7.86 7.92
C PRO A 61 7.81 8.94 9.01
N GLY A 62 7.68 10.22 8.65
CA GLY A 62 7.70 11.35 9.59
C GLY A 62 6.37 11.51 10.30
N SER A 63 5.28 11.27 9.58
CA SER A 63 3.92 11.30 10.12
C SER A 63 3.33 9.91 10.36
N GLY A 64 3.86 8.87 9.71
CA GLY A 64 3.32 7.51 9.77
C GLY A 64 2.19 7.25 8.77
N ASP A 65 1.90 8.22 7.89
CA ASP A 65 0.85 8.11 6.87
C ASP A 65 1.29 7.17 5.74
N LEU A 66 0.35 6.31 5.33
CA LEU A 66 0.48 5.42 4.19
C LEU A 66 -0.67 5.67 3.23
N GLU A 67 -0.35 6.06 2.01
CA GLU A 67 -1.31 6.30 0.94
C GLU A 67 -1.09 5.27 -0.17
N LEU A 68 -2.15 4.54 -0.52
CA LEU A 68 -2.14 3.54 -1.58
C LEU A 68 -2.70 4.16 -2.85
N VAL A 69 -1.93 4.03 -3.93
CA VAL A 69 -2.30 4.50 -5.26
C VAL A 69 -2.52 3.27 -6.15
N GLY A 70 -3.80 2.97 -6.39
CA GLY A 70 -4.20 1.84 -7.22
C GLY A 70 -3.78 2.00 -8.68
N PRO A 71 -3.66 0.88 -9.44
CA PRO A 71 -3.34 0.91 -10.87
C PRO A 71 -4.43 1.61 -11.68
N GLU A 72 -5.67 1.66 -11.16
CA GLU A 72 -6.80 2.35 -11.78
C GLU A 72 -6.87 3.84 -11.42
N ASP A 73 -6.04 4.36 -10.50
CA ASP A 73 -5.92 5.80 -10.25
C ASP A 73 -5.13 6.53 -11.37
N ASN A 74 -4.98 5.86 -12.52
CA ASN A 74 -4.73 6.47 -13.83
C ASN A 74 -6.03 6.65 -14.65
N SER A 75 -7.20 6.58 -14.01
CA SER A 75 -8.52 6.70 -14.65
C SER A 75 -9.32 7.86 -14.05
N ASN A 76 -8.68 9.00 -13.84
CA ASN A 76 -9.41 10.25 -13.59
C ASN A 76 -8.85 11.42 -14.41
N ASP A 77 -8.79 11.24 -15.73
CA ASP A 77 -8.91 12.34 -16.72
C ASP A 77 -9.29 11.79 -18.11
N ILE A 78 -10.47 11.19 -18.24
CA ILE A 78 -11.20 11.10 -19.52
C ILE A 78 -12.66 10.77 -19.21
N ASP A 79 -13.43 11.79 -18.81
CA ASP A 79 -14.80 12.02 -19.28
C ASP A 79 -15.31 13.35 -18.69
N GLU A 80 -15.20 14.47 -19.45
CA GLU A 80 -16.34 15.28 -19.92
C GLU A 80 -15.88 16.35 -20.95
#